data_AF-A0AA88EGV1-F1
#
_entry.id   AF-A0AA88EGV1-F1
#
_cell.length_a   1.000
_cell.length_b   1.000
_cell.length_c   1.000
_cell.angle_alpha   90.00
_cell.angle_beta   90.00
_cell.angle_gamma   90.00
#
_symmetry.space_group_name_H-M   'P 1'
#
loop_
_entity.id
_entity.type
_entity.pdbx_description
1 polymer ?
#
loop_
_entity_poly.entity_id
_entity_poly.type
_entity_poly.pdbx_seq_one_letter_code
_entity_poly.pdbx_strand_id
1 'polypeptide(L)'
;MQLSGNKVRKLEFLMADAVAQGADCIITIGGIQSNHCRATAVAARYLNLDCYLILRTSKVLVDQDPGLTGNLLVERLVGAHVDLVSKEEYAQIGSVALTNHLKEKLLNEGRRPYVIPVGGSNSLGTWLDCNRLFV
;
A
#
# COMPACT_ATOMS: atom_id res chain seq x y z
N MET A 1 9.01 11.72 12.49
CA MET A 1 8.44 10.99 11.32
C MET A 1 8.93 11.67 10.05
N GLN A 2 9.94 11.15 9.36
CA GLN A 2 10.43 11.77 8.13
C GLN A 2 9.78 11.09 6.92
N LEU A 3 8.52 11.42 6.69
CA LEU A 3 7.90 11.21 5.38
C LEU A 3 8.32 12.41 4.53
N SER A 4 9.18 12.20 3.53
CA SER A 4 9.54 13.26 2.57
C SER A 4 8.26 13.88 2.01
N GLY A 5 8.12 15.21 2.07
CA GLY A 5 6.87 15.93 1.81
C GLY A 5 6.20 15.59 0.47
N ASN A 6 6.98 15.18 -0.55
CA ASN A 6 6.43 14.76 -1.83
C ASN A 6 5.61 13.46 -1.74
N LYS A 7 6.01 12.49 -0.91
CA LYS A 7 5.30 11.22 -0.79
C LYS A 7 4.00 11.33 0.01
N VAL A 8 3.97 12.23 0.99
CA VAL A 8 2.75 12.51 1.78
C VAL A 8 1.71 13.21 0.91
N ARG A 9 2.12 14.26 0.17
CA ARG A 9 1.20 14.97 -0.75
C ARG A 9 0.62 14.04 -1.80
N LYS A 10 1.45 13.18 -2.42
CA LYS A 10 0.95 12.19 -3.38
C LYS A 10 -0.09 11.27 -2.73
N LEU A 11 0.17 10.80 -1.50
CA LEU A 11 -0.78 9.95 -0.79
C LEU A 11 -2.10 10.68 -0.51
N GLU A 12 -2.08 11.95 -0.11
CA GLU A 12 -3.31 12.74 0.11
C GLU A 12 -4.20 12.77 -1.14
N PHE A 13 -3.65 13.03 -2.32
CA PHE A 13 -4.41 13.02 -3.57
C PHE A 13 -4.94 11.63 -3.94
N LEU A 14 -4.14 10.58 -3.75
CA LEU A 14 -4.54 9.20 -4.03
C LEU A 14 -5.66 8.74 -3.10
N MET A 15 -5.60 9.11 -1.83
CA MET A 15 -6.64 8.79 -0.87
C MET A 15 -7.92 9.57 -1.15
N ALA A 16 -7.82 10.84 -1.55
CA ALA A 16 -8.97 11.64 -1.98
C ALA A 16 -9.65 11.04 -3.22
N ASP A 17 -8.86 10.61 -4.21
CA ASP A 17 -9.36 9.93 -5.41
C ASP A 17 -10.04 8.59 -5.07
N ALA A 18 -9.44 7.80 -4.16
CA ALA A 18 -10.05 6.56 -3.69
C ALA A 18 -11.44 6.79 -3.06
N VAL A 19 -11.57 7.81 -2.20
CA VAL A 19 -12.85 8.20 -1.61
C VAL A 19 -13.84 8.68 -2.67
N ALA A 20 -13.39 9.51 -3.63
CA ALA A 20 -14.23 10.00 -4.71
C ALA A 20 -14.76 8.88 -5.62
N GLN A 21 -13.97 7.83 -5.83
CA GLN A 21 -14.38 6.63 -6.57
C GLN A 21 -15.24 5.66 -5.75
N GLY A 22 -15.52 5.98 -4.48
CA GLY A 22 -16.32 5.15 -3.60
C GLY A 22 -15.64 3.82 -3.26
N ALA A 23 -14.30 3.82 -3.16
CA ALA A 23 -13.55 2.69 -2.67
C ALA A 23 -13.90 2.41 -1.20
N ASP A 24 -13.90 1.13 -0.83
CA ASP A 24 -14.09 0.69 0.56
C ASP A 24 -12.80 0.13 1.16
N CYS A 25 -11.79 -0.15 0.34
CA CYS A 25 -10.50 -0.64 0.76
C CYS A 25 -9.36 -0.18 -0.15
N ILE A 26 -8.16 -0.08 0.44
CA ILE A 26 -6.92 0.28 -0.23
C ILE A 26 -5.99 -0.92 -0.28
N ILE A 27 -5.39 -1.18 -1.44
CA ILE A 27 -4.34 -2.18 -1.62
C ILE A 27 -3.03 -1.46 -1.88
N THR A 28 -1.96 -1.81 -1.15
CA THR A 28 -0.61 -1.40 -1.51
C THR A 28 0.42 -2.47 -1.20
N ILE A 29 1.63 -2.30 -1.74
CA ILE A 29 2.71 -3.29 -1.65
C ILE A 29 4.05 -2.60 -1.38
N GLY A 30 4.89 -3.24 -0.56
CA GLY A 30 6.20 -2.70 -0.20
C GLY A 30 7.03 -3.67 0.62
N GLY A 31 8.16 -3.20 1.17
CA GLY A 31 8.92 -4.00 2.13
C GLY A 31 8.26 -3.97 3.52
N ILE A 32 8.56 -4.97 4.36
CA ILE A 32 8.05 -5.09 5.73
C ILE A 32 8.29 -3.86 6.64
N GLN A 33 9.32 -3.05 6.35
CA GLN A 33 9.59 -1.78 7.06
C GLN A 33 9.36 -0.55 6.15
N SER A 34 8.42 -0.64 5.22
CA SER A 34 8.10 0.45 4.29
C SER A 34 7.38 1.59 4.99
N ASN A 35 7.96 2.79 4.95
CA ASN A 35 7.27 4.00 5.41
C ASN A 35 6.03 4.32 4.55
N HIS A 36 5.99 3.87 3.30
CA HIS A 36 4.83 4.06 2.42
C HIS A 36 3.65 3.21 2.87
N CYS A 37 3.87 1.91 3.13
CA CYS A 37 2.83 0.98 3.58
C CYS A 37 2.24 1.44 4.92
N ARG A 38 3.10 1.82 5.88
CA ARG A 38 2.66 2.40 7.16
C ARG A 38 1.80 3.65 6.95
N ALA A 39 2.26 4.59 6.12
CA ALA A 39 1.52 5.84 5.90
C ALA A 39 0.16 5.58 5.23
N THR A 40 0.12 4.68 4.24
CA THR A 40 -1.12 4.26 3.58
C THR A 40 -2.09 3.60 4.55
N ALA A 41 -1.62 2.70 5.41
CA ALA A 41 -2.45 2.02 6.39
C ALA A 41 -3.08 2.99 7.40
N VAL A 42 -2.28 3.92 7.92
CA VAL A 42 -2.77 4.96 8.84
C VAL A 42 -3.79 5.87 8.14
N ALA A 43 -3.51 6.30 6.90
CA ALA A 43 -4.40 7.17 6.14
C ALA A 43 -5.73 6.46 5.79
N ALA A 44 -5.67 5.20 5.36
CA ALA A 44 -6.85 4.39 5.08
C ALA A 44 -7.73 4.26 6.32
N ARG A 45 -7.12 3.92 7.47
CA ARG A 45 -7.87 3.81 8.72
C ARG A 45 -8.51 5.11 9.15
N TYR A 46 -7.82 6.24 8.98
CA TYR A 46 -8.34 7.58 9.28
C TYR A 46 -9.56 7.94 8.41
N LEU A 47 -9.60 7.46 7.16
CA LEU A 47 -10.71 7.66 6.23
C LEU A 47 -11.78 6.57 6.31
N ASN A 48 -11.71 5.69 7.31
CA ASN A 48 -12.61 4.52 7.46
C ASN A 48 -12.61 3.58 6.24
N LEU A 49 -11.46 3.46 5.57
CA LEU A 49 -11.21 2.48 4.53
C LEU A 49 -10.43 1.30 5.12
N ASP A 50 -10.77 0.07 4.72
CA ASP A 50 -9.96 -1.08 5.06
C ASP A 50 -8.63 -1.01 4.30
N CYS A 51 -7.56 -1.58 4.87
CA CYS A 51 -6.24 -1.56 4.23
C CYS A 51 -5.69 -2.96 4.09
N TYR A 52 -5.30 -3.33 2.88
CA TYR A 52 -4.62 -4.57 2.56
C TYR A 52 -3.20 -4.26 2.09
N LEU A 53 -2.23 -4.84 2.79
CA LEU A 53 -0.81 -4.64 2.58
C LEU A 53 -0.17 -5.94 2.13
N ILE A 54 0.53 -5.91 1.01
CA ILE A 54 1.44 -6.98 0.62
C ILE A 54 2.85 -6.58 1.05
N LEU A 55 3.44 -7.29 2.01
CA LEU A 55 4.74 -6.95 2.59
C LEU A 55 5.81 -7.97 2.23
N ARG A 56 6.84 -7.49 1.53
CA ARG A 56 8.00 -8.28 1.15
C ARG A 56 8.95 -8.44 2.33
N THR A 57 9.27 -9.70 2.65
CA THR A 57 10.25 -10.07 3.69
C THR A 57 11.05 -11.32 3.29
N SER A 58 12.01 -11.74 4.11
CA SER A 58 12.75 -12.99 3.89
C SER A 58 11.86 -14.21 4.13
N LYS A 59 12.05 -15.29 3.37
CA LYS A 59 11.27 -16.53 3.48
C LYS A 59 11.13 -17.06 4.93
N VAL A 60 12.21 -17.06 5.71
CA VAL A 60 12.19 -17.45 7.13
C VAL A 60 11.16 -16.67 7.95
N LEU A 61 11.02 -15.36 7.69
CA LEU A 61 10.07 -14.50 8.38
C LEU A 61 8.64 -14.66 7.86
N VAL A 62 8.45 -15.09 6.61
CA VAL A 62 7.13 -15.48 6.11
C VAL A 62 6.63 -16.70 6.88
N ASP A 63 7.51 -17.69 7.08
CA ASP A 63 7.15 -18.97 7.73
C ASP A 63 6.98 -18.86 9.26
N GLN A 64 7.68 -17.93 9.92
CA GLN A 64 7.74 -17.84 11.39
C GLN A 64 6.91 -16.70 12.01
N ASP A 65 6.24 -15.87 11.21
CA ASP A 65 5.68 -14.57 11.59
C ASP A 65 6.75 -13.59 12.13
N PRO A 66 6.99 -12.43 11.48
CA PRO A 66 7.97 -11.44 11.97
C PRO A 66 7.56 -10.74 13.28
N GLY A 67 6.39 -11.06 13.83
CA GLY A 67 5.90 -10.53 15.10
C GLY A 67 5.52 -9.05 15.02
N LEU A 68 5.65 -8.34 16.15
CA LEU A 68 5.20 -6.95 16.30
C LEU A 68 6.40 -5.99 16.32
N THR A 69 7.04 -5.77 15.17
CA THR A 69 8.26 -4.96 15.08
C THR A 69 8.15 -3.76 14.13
N GLY A 70 8.63 -2.60 14.58
CA GLY A 70 8.75 -1.39 13.74
C GLY A 70 7.43 -0.95 13.10
N ASN A 71 7.42 -0.78 11.78
CA ASN A 71 6.24 -0.36 11.02
C ASN A 71 5.12 -1.42 11.03
N LEU A 72 5.48 -2.71 11.06
CA LEU A 72 4.51 -3.81 11.09
C LEU A 72 3.63 -3.78 12.34
N LEU A 73 4.19 -3.34 13.49
CA LEU A 73 3.41 -3.11 14.71
C LEU A 73 2.31 -2.07 14.44
N VAL A 74 2.67 -0.93 13.84
CA VAL A 74 1.72 0.15 13.56
C VAL A 74 0.65 -0.32 12.57
N GLU A 75 1.05 -1.01 11.50
CA GLU A 75 0.14 -1.56 10.49
C GLU A 75 -0.88 -2.53 11.09
N ARG A 76 -0.44 -3.43 11.99
CA ARG A 76 -1.34 -4.33 12.72
C ARG A 76 -2.24 -3.58 13.72
N LEU A 77 -1.72 -2.57 14.43
CA LEU A 77 -2.48 -1.78 15.39
C LEU A 77 -3.61 -0.98 14.73
N VAL A 78 -3.39 -0.46 13.52
CA VAL A 78 -4.45 0.23 12.76
C VAL A 78 -5.44 -0.74 12.10
N GLY A 79 -5.23 -2.05 12.24
CA GLY A 79 -6.10 -3.09 11.70
C GLY A 79 -5.90 -3.39 10.22
N ALA A 80 -4.72 -3.13 9.66
CA ALA A 80 -4.44 -3.50 8.28
C ALA A 80 -4.33 -5.03 8.12
N HIS A 81 -4.89 -5.54 7.03
CA HIS A 81 -4.70 -6.92 6.58
C HIS A 81 -3.31 -7.03 5.94
N VAL A 82 -2.48 -7.97 6.42
CA VAL A 82 -1.09 -8.11 5.99
C VAL A 82 -0.86 -9.47 5.36
N ASP A 83 -0.54 -9.46 4.06
CA ASP A 83 -0.08 -10.63 3.31
C ASP A 83 1.44 -10.57 3.16
N LEU A 84 2.14 -11.55 3.73
CA LEU A 84 3.59 -11.64 3.66
C LEU A 84 4.02 -12.39 2.40
N VAL A 85 4.96 -11.81 1.66
CA VAL A 85 5.49 -12.39 0.42
C VAL A 85 7.01 -12.49 0.52
N SER A 86 7.58 -13.61 0.07
CA SER A 86 9.03 -13.78 0.06
C SER A 86 9.69 -12.89 -1.00
N LYS A 87 10.98 -12.57 -0.84
CA LYS A 87 11.71 -11.78 -1.85
C LYS A 87 11.75 -12.48 -3.20
N GLU A 88 11.86 -13.81 -3.17
CA GLU A 88 11.94 -14.68 -4.33
C GLU A 88 10.61 -14.69 -5.09
N GLU A 89 9.50 -14.86 -4.37
CA GLU A 89 8.16 -14.81 -4.95
C GLU A 89 7.82 -13.43 -5.53
N TYR A 90 8.17 -12.36 -4.82
CA TYR A 90 8.02 -11.00 -5.34
C TYR A 90 8.82 -10.79 -6.63
N ALA A 91 10.03 -11.35 -6.73
CA ALA A 91 10.88 -11.22 -7.91
C ALA A 91 10.33 -12.02 -9.11
N GLN A 92 9.69 -13.16 -8.86
CA GLN A 92 9.10 -14.02 -9.90
C GLN A 92 7.76 -13.46 -10.42
N ILE A 93 6.86 -13.08 -9.53
CA ILE A 93 5.49 -12.66 -9.88
C ILE A 93 5.46 -11.17 -10.23
N GLY A 94 6.22 -10.35 -9.50
CA GLY A 94 6.22 -8.89 -9.63
C GLY A 94 5.07 -8.22 -8.88
N SER A 95 5.25 -6.93 -8.58
CA SER A 95 4.29 -6.15 -7.78
C SER A 95 2.90 -6.04 -8.40
N VAL A 96 2.83 -5.79 -9.71
CA VAL A 96 1.57 -5.55 -10.43
C VAL A 96 0.68 -6.78 -10.39
N ALA A 97 1.23 -7.95 -10.70
CA ALA A 97 0.49 -9.21 -10.68
C ALA A 97 0.02 -9.56 -9.26
N LEU A 98 0.88 -9.42 -8.24
CA LEU A 98 0.49 -9.62 -6.83
C LEU A 98 -0.67 -8.72 -6.41
N THR A 99 -0.60 -7.42 -6.73
CA THR A 99 -1.70 -6.49 -6.40
C THR A 99 -2.96 -6.78 -7.20
N ASN A 100 -2.84 -7.23 -8.46
CA ASN A 100 -4.00 -7.58 -9.29
C ASN A 100 -4.70 -8.84 -8.78
N HIS A 101 -3.97 -9.86 -8.37
CA HIS A 101 -4.56 -11.07 -7.77
C HIS A 101 -5.37 -10.75 -6.52
N LEU A 102 -4.81 -9.91 -5.63
CA LEU A 102 -5.54 -9.48 -4.44
C LEU A 102 -6.74 -8.60 -4.77
N LYS A 103 -6.60 -7.72 -5.77
CA LYS A 103 -7.70 -6.89 -6.28
C LYS A 103 -8.85 -7.75 -6.81
N GLU A 104 -8.56 -8.74 -7.64
CA GLU A 104 -9.55 -9.66 -8.22
C GLU A 104 -10.26 -10.46 -7.11
N LYS A 105 -9.51 -10.94 -6.11
CA LYS A 105 -10.08 -11.61 -4.94
C LYS A 105 -11.09 -10.72 -4.22
N LEU A 106 -10.71 -9.47 -3.92
CA LEU A 106 -11.58 -8.52 -3.21
C LEU A 106 -12.80 -8.11 -4.05
N LEU A 107 -12.64 -7.95 -5.37
CA LEU A 107 -13.77 -7.72 -6.27
C LEU A 107 -14.77 -8.89 -6.25
N ASN A 108 -14.28 -10.13 -6.23
CA ASN A 108 -15.13 -11.33 -6.12
C ASN A 108 -15.84 -11.44 -4.77
N GLU A 109 -15.27 -10.85 -3.72
CA GLU A 109 -15.91 -10.71 -2.40
C GLU A 109 -16.90 -9.53 -2.34
N GLY A 110 -17.12 -8.83 -3.46
CA GLY A 110 -18.05 -7.69 -3.57
C GLY A 110 -17.48 -6.37 -3.04
N ARG A 111 -16.18 -6.31 -2.76
CA ARG A 111 -15.49 -5.11 -2.28
C ARG A 111 -15.14 -4.17 -3.44
N ARG A 112 -14.74 -2.94 -3.10
CA ARG A 112 -14.32 -1.89 -4.04
C ARG A 112 -12.87 -1.46 -3.76
N PRO A 113 -11.89 -2.29 -4.17
CA PRO A 113 -10.48 -2.01 -3.91
C PRO A 113 -9.91 -0.91 -4.80
N TYR A 114 -9.16 0.01 -4.18
CA TYR A 114 -8.31 0.99 -4.86
C TYR A 114 -6.82 0.63 -4.68
N VAL A 115 -6.10 0.46 -5.79
CA VAL A 115 -4.68 0.02 -5.76
C VAL A 115 -3.74 1.22 -5.81
N ILE A 116 -2.88 1.34 -4.80
CA ILE A 116 -1.78 2.31 -4.76
C ILE A 116 -0.46 1.57 -5.07
N PRO A 117 0.15 1.81 -6.25
CA PRO A 117 1.39 1.12 -6.62
C PRO A 117 2.57 1.56 -5.75
N VAL A 118 3.65 0.77 -5.76
CA VAL A 118 4.87 1.03 -4.99
C VAL A 118 5.35 2.47 -5.20
N GLY A 119 5.36 3.26 -4.12
CA GLY A 119 5.88 4.63 -4.14
C GLY A 119 4.90 5.69 -4.67
N GLY A 120 3.64 5.33 -4.97
CA GLY A 120 2.61 6.26 -5.43
C GLY A 120 2.79 6.75 -6.88
N SER A 121 3.60 6.05 -7.69
CA SER A 121 3.83 6.40 -9.10
C SER A 121 2.74 5.80 -10.00
N ASN A 122 1.52 6.35 -9.94
CA ASN A 122 0.52 6.18 -10.99
C ASN A 122 0.52 7.41 -11.93
N SER A 123 -0.23 7.39 -13.04
CA SER A 123 -0.32 8.54 -13.96
C SER A 123 -0.62 9.86 -13.24
N LEU A 124 -1.44 9.84 -12.19
CA LEU A 124 -1.75 11.00 -11.35
C LEU A 124 -0.53 11.47 -10.50
N GLY A 125 0.19 10.53 -9.88
CA GLY A 125 1.38 10.76 -9.07
C GLY A 125 2.64 11.08 -9.88
N THR A 126 2.69 10.69 -11.15
CA THR A 126 3.71 11.06 -12.14
C THR A 126 3.41 12.42 -12.77
N TRP A 127 2.14 12.79 -12.99
CA TRP A 127 1.75 14.15 -13.40
C TRP A 127 2.26 15.21 -12.41
N LEU A 128 2.20 14.92 -11.11
CA LEU A 128 2.75 15.79 -10.07
C LEU A 128 4.30 15.84 -10.05
N ASP A 129 4.99 14.81 -10.56
CA ASP A 129 6.46 14.85 -10.73
C ASP A 129 6.87 15.68 -11.96
N CYS A 130 6.09 15.66 -13.04
CA CYS A 130 6.40 16.39 -14.27
C CYS A 130 6.09 17.89 -14.23
N ASN A 131 5.11 18.35 -13.44
CA ASN A 131 4.66 19.75 -13.50
C ASN A 131 5.55 20.76 -12.74
N ARG A 132 6.83 20.45 -12.54
CA ARG A 132 7.80 21.33 -11.85
C ARG A 132 8.76 22.06 -12.80
N LEU A 133 8.35 22.32 -14.05
CA LEU A 133 9.09 23.18 -14.97
C LEU A 133 8.49 24.58 -15.19
N PHE A 134 7.30 24.90 -14.68
CA PHE A 134 6.74 26.25 -14.79
C PHE A 134 5.81 26.61 -13.62
N VAL A 135 6.38 26.88 -12.44
CA VAL A 135 5.92 27.96 -11.53
C VAL A 135 7.11 28.42 -10.68
#